data_AF-A0A1H4QBA9-F1
#
_entry.id   AF-A0A1H4QBA9-F1
#
_cell.length_a   1.000
_cell.length_b   1.000
_cell.length_c   1.000
_cell.angle_alpha   90.00
_cell.angle_beta   90.00
_cell.angle_gamma   90.00
#
_symmetry.space_group_name_H-M   'P 1'
#
loop_
_entity.id
_entity.type
_entity.pdbx_description
1 polymer ?
#
loop_
_entity_poly.entity_id
_entity_poly.type
_entity_poly.pdbx_seq_one_letter_code
_entity_poly.pdbx_strand_id
1 'polypeptide(L)'
;MDVYVPGPRAMEGTNPVNKKLVAALSGGAALVLALTGCGGGDEDKKVDDWAKSVCDEVQPQLKKIQGANTAIQGAADEQDSKKLQQTDSKAFQEISESYGALAKAVNKAGPPPVDNGDKTQQQAVKELNATSGAYTKLKTSVDKLDTSDKSKFAQGLKGVADELDKLSKSGDQALQKLQEGKVGSAMAKQPGCQKPKTTGGATAQS
;
A
#
# COMPACT_ATOMS: atom_id res chain seq x y z
N MET A 1 8.77 -11.13 -47.73
CA MET A 1 10.01 -11.53 -47.03
C MET A 1 9.58 -12.19 -45.74
N ASP A 2 9.24 -13.46 -45.89
CA ASP A 2 8.82 -14.40 -44.86
C ASP A 2 9.94 -14.66 -43.86
N VAL A 3 9.63 -14.56 -42.56
CA VAL A 3 10.51 -15.05 -41.50
C VAL A 3 9.85 -16.28 -40.88
N TYR A 4 10.35 -17.42 -41.34
CA TYR A 4 10.14 -18.76 -40.81
C TYR A 4 10.75 -18.87 -39.39
N VAL A 5 9.97 -19.33 -38.40
CA VAL A 5 10.46 -19.69 -37.06
C VAL A 5 10.16 -21.18 -36.82
N PRO A 6 11.18 -22.04 -36.63
CA PRO A 6 10.99 -23.46 -36.38
C PRO A 6 10.58 -23.73 -34.92
N GLY A 7 9.64 -24.67 -34.72
CA GLY A 7 9.13 -25.07 -33.41
C GLY A 7 10.08 -25.99 -32.62
N PRO A 8 9.83 -26.21 -31.31
CA PRO A 8 10.57 -27.17 -30.51
C PRO A 8 10.00 -28.61 -30.64
N ARG A 9 10.95 -29.55 -30.62
CA ARG A 9 10.82 -30.98 -30.85
C ARG A 9 10.18 -31.71 -29.67
N ALA A 10 9.37 -32.72 -29.99
CA ALA A 10 8.96 -33.77 -29.08
C ALA A 10 10.16 -34.63 -28.65
N MET A 11 10.19 -35.03 -27.38
CA MET A 11 11.06 -36.08 -26.86
C MET A 11 10.16 -37.17 -26.26
N GLU A 12 9.97 -38.24 -27.02
CA GLU A 12 9.53 -39.54 -26.54
C GLU A 12 10.74 -40.31 -26.00
N GLY A 13 10.57 -40.95 -24.84
CA GLY A 13 11.55 -41.84 -24.25
C GLY A 13 10.87 -42.77 -23.25
N THR A 14 10.40 -43.91 -23.75
CA THR A 14 9.75 -45.03 -23.05
C THR A 14 10.77 -45.99 -22.42
N ASN A 15 10.41 -46.66 -21.31
CA ASN A 15 10.40 -48.14 -21.13
C ASN A 15 10.06 -48.58 -19.67
N PRO A 16 9.65 -49.86 -19.41
CA PRO A 16 8.43 -50.20 -18.66
C PRO A 16 8.66 -51.23 -17.52
N VAL A 17 7.59 -51.98 -17.18
CA VAL A 17 7.42 -53.19 -16.33
C VAL A 17 7.39 -53.00 -14.80
N ASN A 18 6.53 -53.66 -13.98
CA ASN A 18 5.59 -54.76 -14.20
C ASN A 18 4.50 -54.81 -13.08
N LYS A 19 3.41 -55.50 -13.41
CA LYS A 19 2.21 -55.86 -12.62
C LYS A 19 2.48 -56.46 -11.23
N LYS A 20 1.57 -56.26 -10.26
CA LYS A 20 0.62 -57.26 -9.67
C LYS A 20 -0.31 -56.56 -8.65
N LEU A 21 -1.64 -56.68 -8.81
CA LEU A 21 -2.63 -57.30 -7.89
C LEU A 21 -2.48 -56.82 -6.43
N VAL A 22 -3.51 -56.27 -5.77
CA VAL A 22 -4.64 -57.03 -5.22
C VAL A 22 -5.79 -56.07 -4.88
N ALA A 23 -7.01 -56.49 -5.21
CA ALA A 23 -8.26 -55.94 -4.69
C ALA A 23 -8.49 -56.40 -3.24
N ALA A 24 -8.97 -55.53 -2.36
CA ALA A 24 -9.68 -55.94 -1.15
C ALA A 24 -10.72 -54.89 -0.76
N LEU A 25 -11.97 -55.35 -0.63
CA LEU A 25 -13.16 -54.62 -0.22
C LEU A 25 -13.21 -54.40 1.30
N SER A 26 -14.03 -53.40 1.67
CA SER A 26 -14.90 -53.31 2.85
C SER A 26 -14.31 -52.98 4.23
N GLY A 27 -14.81 -51.87 4.78
CA GLY A 27 -15.13 -51.75 6.20
C GLY A 27 -14.55 -50.52 6.91
N GLY A 28 -15.44 -49.65 7.41
CA GLY A 28 -15.16 -48.85 8.59
C GLY A 28 -14.79 -47.39 8.34
N ALA A 29 -15.63 -46.50 8.86
CA ALA A 29 -15.44 -45.07 8.84
C ALA A 29 -14.13 -44.63 9.50
N ALA A 30 -13.34 -43.87 8.75
CA ALA A 30 -12.61 -42.73 9.26
C ALA A 30 -12.36 -41.79 8.08
N LEU A 31 -13.33 -40.90 7.81
CA LEU A 31 -13.06 -39.65 7.11
C LEU A 31 -12.14 -38.80 8.01
N VAL A 32 -10.87 -39.19 8.13
CA VAL A 32 -9.81 -38.23 8.43
C VAL A 32 -9.36 -37.73 7.07
N LEU A 33 -10.18 -36.84 6.51
CA LEU A 33 -9.68 -35.84 5.59
C LEU A 33 -8.69 -35.00 6.39
N ALA A 34 -7.43 -35.44 6.47
CA ALA A 34 -6.32 -34.55 6.72
C ALA A 34 -6.19 -33.66 5.48
N LEU A 35 -7.10 -32.68 5.38
CA LEU A 35 -6.93 -31.54 4.51
C LEU A 35 -5.64 -30.85 4.98
N THR A 36 -4.56 -31.07 4.24
CA THR A 36 -3.47 -30.10 4.17
C THR A 36 -4.04 -28.87 3.46
N GLY A 37 -4.73 -28.01 4.23
CA GLY A 37 -5.45 -26.86 3.71
C GLY A 37 -5.79 -25.86 4.82
N CYS A 38 -5.08 -24.72 4.80
CA CYS A 38 -5.33 -23.50 5.58
C CYS A 38 -5.18 -23.61 7.10
N GLY A 39 -3.93 -23.60 7.56
CA GLY A 39 -3.61 -23.27 8.96
C GLY A 39 -4.05 -21.84 9.27
N GLY A 40 -5.12 -21.69 10.04
CA GLY A 40 -5.46 -20.47 10.75
C GLY A 40 -5.54 -20.82 12.22
N GLY A 41 -4.44 -20.61 12.94
CA GLY A 41 -4.42 -20.75 14.40
C GLY A 41 -5.12 -19.58 15.09
N ASP A 42 -5.36 -19.69 16.40
CA ASP A 42 -5.88 -18.59 17.23
C ASP A 42 -5.02 -17.31 17.12
N GLU A 43 -3.71 -17.45 16.87
CA GLU A 43 -2.79 -16.32 16.69
C GLU A 43 -3.03 -15.56 15.38
N ASP A 44 -3.24 -16.27 14.27
CA ASP A 44 -3.50 -15.61 12.98
C ASP A 44 -4.83 -14.84 13.02
N LYS A 45 -5.83 -15.39 13.71
CA LYS A 45 -7.10 -14.70 13.97
C LYS A 45 -6.90 -13.42 14.79
N LYS A 46 -6.09 -13.46 15.85
CA LYS A 46 -5.79 -12.26 16.66
C LYS A 46 -5.08 -11.18 15.86
N VAL A 47 -4.16 -11.55 14.97
CA VAL A 47 -3.47 -10.57 14.09
C VAL A 47 -4.44 -9.97 13.09
N ASP A 48 -5.33 -10.78 12.50
CA ASP A 48 -6.37 -10.29 11.58
C ASP A 48 -7.37 -9.36 12.29
N ASP A 49 -7.80 -9.69 13.52
CA ASP A 49 -8.67 -8.83 14.33
C ASP A 49 -8.00 -7.50 14.71
N TRP A 50 -6.71 -7.54 15.10
CA TRP A 50 -5.91 -6.34 15.32
C TRP A 50 -5.83 -5.50 14.05
N ALA A 51 -5.50 -6.12 12.91
CA ALA A 51 -5.39 -5.42 11.63
C ALA A 51 -6.72 -4.77 11.25
N LYS A 52 -7.84 -5.47 11.45
CA LYS A 52 -9.18 -4.92 11.20
C LYS A 52 -9.43 -3.65 12.02
N SER A 53 -9.10 -3.68 13.32
CA SER A 53 -9.31 -2.52 14.20
C SER A 53 -8.53 -1.27 13.74
N VAL A 54 -7.29 -1.47 13.28
CA VAL A 54 -6.47 -0.39 12.71
C VAL A 54 -7.06 0.06 11.37
N CYS A 55 -7.40 -0.88 10.49
CA CYS A 55 -7.84 -0.59 9.13
C CYS A 55 -9.18 0.14 9.04
N ASP A 56 -10.09 -0.07 10.00
CA ASP A 56 -11.35 0.66 10.08
C ASP A 56 -11.11 2.17 10.37
N GLU A 57 -10.06 2.51 11.13
CA GLU A 57 -9.65 3.92 11.36
C GLU A 57 -8.77 4.49 10.22
N VAL A 58 -8.04 3.64 9.50
CA VAL A 58 -7.16 4.02 8.39
C VAL A 58 -7.94 4.48 7.15
N GLN A 59 -9.02 3.78 6.81
CA GLN A 59 -9.78 3.99 5.57
C GLN A 59 -10.19 5.46 5.30
N PRO A 60 -10.79 6.20 6.25
CA PRO A 60 -11.17 7.60 6.00
C PRO A 60 -9.95 8.49 5.73
N GLN A 61 -8.80 8.20 6.33
CA GLN A 61 -7.58 8.99 6.12
C GLN A 61 -6.95 8.67 4.76
N LEU A 62 -6.99 7.41 4.30
CA LEU A 62 -6.56 7.06 2.94
C LEU A 62 -7.39 7.78 1.87
N LYS A 63 -8.71 7.91 2.08
CA LYS A 63 -9.59 8.69 1.20
C LYS A 63 -9.22 10.17 1.18
N LYS A 64 -8.89 10.77 2.34
CA LYS A 64 -8.41 12.15 2.41
C LYS A 64 -7.09 12.35 1.67
N ILE A 65 -6.10 11.46 1.89
CA ILE A 65 -4.82 11.50 1.19
C ILE A 65 -5.03 11.40 -0.33
N GLN A 66 -5.90 10.49 -0.79
CA GLN A 66 -6.23 10.37 -2.19
C GLN A 66 -6.89 11.65 -2.73
N GLY A 67 -7.88 12.21 -2.02
CA GLY A 67 -8.55 13.45 -2.42
C GLY A 67 -7.59 14.63 -2.52
N ALA A 68 -6.69 14.78 -1.56
CA ALA A 68 -5.65 15.80 -1.57
C ALA A 68 -4.68 15.62 -2.76
N ASN A 69 -4.24 14.38 -3.03
CA ASN A 69 -3.40 14.08 -4.20
C ASN A 69 -4.14 14.37 -5.53
N THR A 70 -5.43 14.05 -5.60
CA THR A 70 -6.27 14.40 -6.77
C THR A 70 -6.40 15.91 -6.93
N ALA A 71 -6.50 16.67 -5.83
CA ALA A 71 -6.53 18.13 -5.90
C ALA A 71 -5.22 18.72 -6.46
N ILE A 72 -4.06 18.21 -6.00
CA ILE A 72 -2.74 18.58 -6.54
C ILE A 72 -2.66 18.26 -8.05
N GLN A 73 -3.04 17.04 -8.44
CA GLN A 73 -3.04 16.62 -9.84
C GLN A 73 -3.96 17.48 -10.71
N GLY A 74 -5.15 17.80 -10.22
CA GLY A 74 -6.12 18.65 -10.93
C GLY A 74 -5.69 20.11 -11.05
N ALA A 75 -4.74 20.56 -10.23
CA ALA A 75 -4.18 21.91 -10.27
C ALA A 75 -2.92 22.02 -11.14
N ALA A 76 -2.46 20.94 -11.77
CA ALA A 76 -1.19 20.91 -12.52
C ALA A 76 -1.10 21.97 -13.63
N ASP A 77 -2.22 22.30 -14.28
CA ASP A 77 -2.31 23.29 -15.35
C ASP A 77 -2.80 24.67 -14.88
N GLU A 78 -2.98 24.88 -13.56
CA GLU A 78 -3.44 26.15 -12.99
C GLU A 78 -2.43 27.28 -13.25
N GLN A 79 -2.89 28.36 -13.86
CA GLN A 79 -2.05 29.50 -14.28
C GLN A 79 -2.02 30.64 -13.27
N ASP A 80 -2.97 30.66 -12.32
CA ASP A 80 -2.98 31.56 -11.18
C ASP A 80 -2.10 31.00 -10.06
N SER A 81 -0.91 31.58 -9.88
CA SER A 81 0.06 31.18 -8.86
C SER A 81 -0.50 31.19 -7.45
N LYS A 82 -1.39 32.13 -7.12
CA LYS A 82 -2.00 32.20 -5.80
C LYS A 82 -2.99 31.06 -5.58
N LYS A 83 -3.79 30.75 -6.60
CA LYS A 83 -4.74 29.63 -6.54
C LYS A 83 -4.02 28.28 -6.48
N LEU A 84 -2.95 28.10 -7.24
CA LEU A 84 -2.12 26.91 -7.20
C LEU A 84 -1.46 26.74 -5.81
N GLN A 85 -0.83 27.80 -5.27
CA GLN A 85 -0.27 27.79 -3.91
C GLN A 85 -1.29 27.37 -2.85
N GLN A 86 -2.49 27.96 -2.88
CA GLN A 86 -3.54 27.66 -1.91
C GLN A 86 -4.01 26.21 -2.00
N THR A 87 -4.12 25.68 -3.23
CA THR A 87 -4.54 24.30 -3.47
C THR A 87 -3.50 23.32 -2.94
N ASP A 88 -2.23 23.51 -3.29
CA ASP A 88 -1.13 22.66 -2.85
C ASP A 88 -0.91 22.73 -1.33
N SER A 89 -0.98 23.94 -0.75
CA SER A 89 -0.86 24.14 0.71
C SER A 89 -1.95 23.38 1.46
N LYS A 90 -3.20 23.51 1.02
CA LYS A 90 -4.33 22.80 1.61
C LYS A 90 -4.17 21.29 1.47
N ALA A 91 -3.77 20.81 0.30
CA ALA A 91 -3.58 19.38 0.06
C ALA A 91 -2.45 18.81 0.95
N PHE A 92 -1.30 19.48 1.05
CA PHE A 92 -0.22 19.05 1.92
C PHE A 92 -0.61 19.07 3.40
N GLN A 93 -1.44 20.03 3.82
CA GLN A 93 -2.03 20.02 5.17
C GLN A 93 -2.90 18.78 5.40
N GLU A 94 -3.85 18.50 4.50
CA GLU A 94 -4.75 17.35 4.61
C GLU A 94 -3.98 16.03 4.65
N ILE A 95 -2.91 15.90 3.85
CA ILE A 95 -2.05 14.72 3.84
C ILE A 95 -1.27 14.62 5.18
N SER A 96 -0.69 15.71 5.65
CA SER A 96 0.04 15.77 6.92
C SER A 96 -0.85 15.33 8.10
N GLU A 97 -2.04 15.90 8.21
CA GLU A 97 -3.00 15.58 9.26
C GLU A 97 -3.47 14.13 9.18
N SER A 98 -3.66 13.61 7.96
CA SER A 98 -4.05 12.22 7.72
C SER A 98 -2.98 11.25 8.21
N TYR A 99 -1.71 11.48 7.92
CA TYR A 99 -0.61 10.66 8.46
C TYR A 99 -0.50 10.73 9.98
N GLY A 100 -0.74 11.90 10.57
CA GLY A 100 -0.82 12.04 12.03
C GLY A 100 -1.99 11.26 12.64
N ALA A 101 -3.14 11.22 11.96
CA ALA A 101 -4.28 10.41 12.37
C ALA A 101 -4.01 8.91 12.25
N LEU A 102 -3.31 8.47 11.19
CA LEU A 102 -2.87 7.08 11.05
C LEU A 102 -1.93 6.66 12.19
N ALA A 103 -0.98 7.53 12.58
CA ALA A 103 -0.10 7.28 13.72
C ALA A 103 -0.89 7.08 15.02
N LYS A 104 -1.92 7.92 15.25
CA LYS A 104 -2.81 7.81 16.41
C LYS A 104 -3.61 6.50 16.40
N ALA A 105 -4.13 6.09 15.25
CA ALA A 105 -4.87 4.82 15.11
C ALA A 105 -4.00 3.62 15.46
N VAL A 106 -2.78 3.54 14.92
CA VAL A 106 -1.82 2.46 15.26
C VAL A 106 -1.46 2.50 16.74
N ASN A 107 -1.21 3.70 17.29
CA ASN A 107 -0.90 3.84 18.71
C ASN A 107 -2.05 3.39 19.62
N LYS A 108 -3.30 3.70 19.25
CA LYS A 108 -4.51 3.33 19.98
C LYS A 108 -4.78 1.82 19.93
N ALA A 109 -4.54 1.18 18.79
CA ALA A 109 -4.67 -0.27 18.64
C ALA A 109 -3.63 -1.04 19.46
N GLY A 110 -2.51 -0.39 19.80
CA GLY A 110 -1.42 -1.01 20.53
C GLY A 110 -0.62 -2.00 19.69
N PRO A 111 0.27 -2.78 20.33
CA PRO A 111 1.13 -3.75 19.66
C PRO A 111 0.33 -4.80 18.87
N PRO A 112 0.69 -5.09 17.60
CA PRO A 112 0.15 -6.25 16.92
C PRO A 112 0.55 -7.54 17.67
N PRO A 113 -0.32 -8.57 17.74
CA PRO A 113 -0.05 -9.81 18.45
C PRO A 113 0.88 -10.73 17.66
N VAL A 114 2.12 -10.29 17.45
CA VAL A 114 3.22 -11.00 16.81
C VAL A 114 4.49 -10.82 17.65
N ASP A 115 5.51 -11.63 17.37
CA ASP A 115 6.84 -11.42 17.95
C ASP A 115 7.35 -9.99 17.67
N ASN A 116 7.89 -9.34 18.71
CA ASN A 116 8.32 -7.94 18.67
C ASN A 116 7.23 -6.91 18.32
N GLY A 117 5.94 -7.22 18.57
CA GLY A 117 4.82 -6.31 18.32
C GLY A 117 5.02 -4.89 18.85
N ASP A 118 5.57 -4.72 20.06
CA ASP A 118 5.85 -3.40 20.65
C ASP A 118 6.79 -2.56 19.78
N LYS A 119 7.85 -3.18 19.26
CA LYS A 119 8.82 -2.51 18.38
C LYS A 119 8.16 -2.15 17.05
N THR A 120 7.36 -3.06 16.49
CA THR A 120 6.62 -2.84 15.24
C THR A 120 5.68 -1.64 15.38
N GLN A 121 4.90 -1.57 16.46
CA GLN A 121 4.01 -0.44 16.74
C GLN A 121 4.80 0.86 16.89
N GLN A 122 5.84 0.89 17.72
CA GLN A 122 6.63 2.11 17.94
C GLN A 122 7.28 2.63 16.67
N GLN A 123 7.84 1.73 15.84
CA GLN A 123 8.42 2.09 14.56
C GLN A 123 7.35 2.64 13.61
N ALA A 124 6.21 1.97 13.47
CA ALA A 124 5.12 2.45 12.63
C ALA A 124 4.61 3.84 13.07
N VAL A 125 4.39 4.05 14.37
CA VAL A 125 3.99 5.35 14.92
C VAL A 125 5.04 6.43 14.64
N LYS A 126 6.33 6.11 14.80
CA LYS A 126 7.42 7.03 14.52
C LYS A 126 7.46 7.43 13.04
N GLU A 127 7.42 6.46 12.13
CA GLU A 127 7.48 6.71 10.68
C GLU A 127 6.26 7.49 10.18
N LEU A 128 5.06 7.17 10.67
CA LEU A 128 3.84 7.90 10.32
C LEU A 128 3.89 9.35 10.80
N ASN A 129 4.38 9.61 12.02
CA ASN A 129 4.57 10.97 12.52
C ASN A 129 5.68 11.72 11.76
N ALA A 130 6.77 11.05 11.39
CA ALA A 130 7.83 11.66 10.58
C ALA A 130 7.28 12.07 9.20
N THR A 131 6.47 11.21 8.57
CA THR A 131 5.80 11.50 7.29
C THR A 131 4.83 12.66 7.42
N SER A 132 4.03 12.69 8.50
CA SER A 132 3.15 13.82 8.82
C SER A 132 3.95 15.14 8.87
N GLY A 133 5.06 15.15 9.61
CA GLY A 133 5.93 16.32 9.72
C GLY A 133 6.60 16.72 8.40
N ALA A 134 6.95 15.76 7.54
CA ALA A 134 7.50 16.04 6.22
C ALA A 134 6.48 16.77 5.33
N TYR A 135 5.20 16.36 5.34
CA TYR A 135 4.15 17.08 4.63
C TYR A 135 3.84 18.46 5.24
N THR A 136 3.98 18.64 6.56
CA THR A 136 3.91 19.98 7.17
C THR A 136 5.02 20.90 6.63
N LYS A 137 6.22 20.36 6.40
CA LYS A 137 7.33 21.12 5.80
C LYS A 137 7.03 21.48 4.34
N LEU A 138 6.52 20.54 3.54
CA LEU A 138 6.10 20.81 2.15
C LEU A 138 5.05 21.92 2.09
N LYS A 139 4.01 21.86 2.95
CA LYS A 139 3.04 22.95 3.10
C LYS A 139 3.73 24.29 3.37
N THR A 140 4.65 24.31 4.33
CA THR A 140 5.39 25.53 4.71
C THR A 140 6.25 26.05 3.56
N SER A 141 6.86 25.17 2.77
CA SER A 141 7.63 25.53 1.58
C SER A 141 6.73 26.17 0.52
N VAL A 142 5.54 25.61 0.27
CA VAL A 142 4.53 26.17 -0.64
C VAL A 142 4.01 27.53 -0.17
N ASP A 143 3.68 27.67 1.12
CA ASP A 143 3.17 28.93 1.70
C ASP A 143 4.15 30.10 1.53
N LYS A 144 5.44 29.81 1.43
CA LYS A 144 6.52 30.81 1.28
C LYS A 144 6.81 31.20 -0.18
N LEU A 145 6.18 30.54 -1.15
CA LEU A 145 6.40 30.84 -2.56
C LEU A 145 5.91 32.26 -2.89
N ASP A 146 6.68 32.95 -3.72
CA ASP A 146 6.33 34.28 -4.23
C ASP A 146 5.29 34.13 -5.35
N THR A 147 4.03 34.44 -5.07
CA THR A 147 2.93 34.34 -6.04
C THR A 147 2.82 35.55 -6.98
N SER A 148 3.64 36.59 -6.76
CA SER A 148 3.65 37.80 -7.58
C SER A 148 4.62 37.71 -8.77
N ASP A 149 5.60 36.83 -8.68
CA ASP A 149 6.62 36.59 -9.72
C ASP A 149 6.50 35.14 -10.23
N LYS A 150 5.96 34.98 -11.44
CA LYS A 150 5.73 33.65 -12.04
C LYS A 150 7.01 32.82 -12.19
N SER A 151 8.15 33.47 -12.45
CA SER A 151 9.42 32.75 -12.64
C SER A 151 9.94 32.21 -11.31
N LYS A 152 9.92 33.04 -10.25
CA LYS A 152 10.28 32.60 -8.89
C LYS A 152 9.31 31.56 -8.35
N PHE A 153 8.02 31.73 -8.61
CA PHE A 153 7.00 30.75 -8.22
C PHE A 153 7.30 29.37 -8.81
N ALA A 154 7.53 29.30 -10.12
CA ALA A 154 7.85 28.05 -10.81
C ALA A 154 9.16 27.43 -10.30
N GLN A 155 10.19 28.25 -10.05
CA GLN A 155 11.45 27.77 -9.48
C GLN A 155 11.27 27.20 -8.06
N GLY A 156 10.45 27.86 -7.24
CA GLY A 156 10.16 27.37 -5.89
C GLY A 156 9.29 26.11 -5.89
N LEU A 157 8.33 25.99 -6.79
CA LEU A 157 7.58 24.73 -7.01
C LEU A 157 8.51 23.56 -7.37
N LYS A 158 9.54 23.81 -8.19
CA LYS A 158 10.56 22.79 -8.45
C LYS A 158 11.27 22.33 -7.17
N GLY A 159 11.58 23.25 -6.26
CA GLY A 159 12.16 22.91 -4.96
C GLY A 159 11.23 22.03 -4.11
N VAL A 160 9.94 22.37 -4.07
CA VAL A 160 8.91 21.55 -3.40
C VAL A 160 8.81 20.16 -4.03
N ALA A 161 8.86 20.05 -5.36
CA ALA A 161 8.85 18.77 -6.06
C ALA A 161 10.08 17.92 -5.73
N ASP A 162 11.28 18.53 -5.64
CA ASP A 162 12.50 17.84 -5.25
C ASP A 162 12.43 17.34 -3.78
N GLU A 163 11.81 18.09 -2.86
CA GLU A 163 11.52 17.64 -1.50
C GLU A 163 10.53 16.48 -1.46
N LEU A 164 9.48 16.54 -2.28
CA LEU A 164 8.47 15.49 -2.39
C LEU A 164 9.04 14.20 -3.01
N ASP A 165 9.94 14.29 -3.99
CA ASP A 165 10.63 13.13 -4.58
C ASP A 165 11.49 12.40 -3.54
N LYS A 166 12.25 13.15 -2.73
CA LYS A 166 13.02 12.58 -1.61
C LYS A 166 12.13 11.90 -0.60
N LEU A 167 11.02 12.55 -0.22
CA LEU A 167 10.03 11.98 0.69
C LEU A 167 9.47 10.67 0.12
N SER A 168 9.07 10.67 -1.16
CA SER A 168 8.50 9.49 -1.84
C SER A 168 9.47 8.31 -1.82
N LYS A 169 10.74 8.53 -2.20
CA LYS A 169 11.77 7.48 -2.19
C LYS A 169 12.01 6.90 -0.80
N SER A 170 12.08 7.75 0.23
CA SER A 170 12.24 7.30 1.62
C SER A 170 11.01 6.55 2.14
N GLY A 171 9.82 7.01 1.74
CA GLY A 171 8.53 6.42 2.11
C GLY A 171 8.34 5.04 1.49
N ASP A 172 8.71 4.84 0.22
CA ASP A 172 8.61 3.53 -0.44
C ASP A 172 9.46 2.48 0.26
N GLN A 173 10.68 2.83 0.66
CA GLN A 173 11.57 1.94 1.41
C GLN A 173 11.00 1.58 2.79
N ALA A 174 10.44 2.57 3.49
CA ALA A 174 9.80 2.34 4.79
C ALA A 174 8.54 1.47 4.66
N LEU A 175 7.72 1.73 3.63
CA LEU A 175 6.49 0.98 3.37
C LEU A 175 6.79 -0.47 2.97
N GLN A 176 7.79 -0.71 2.13
CA GLN A 176 8.22 -2.07 1.78
C GLN A 176 8.55 -2.88 3.03
N LYS A 177 9.33 -2.31 3.95
CA LYS A 177 9.67 -2.95 5.24
C LYS A 177 8.45 -3.20 6.12
N LEU A 178 7.48 -2.29 6.14
CA LEU A 178 6.25 -2.44 6.92
C LEU A 178 5.29 -3.49 6.32
N GLN A 179 5.35 -3.70 5.01
CA GLN A 179 4.54 -4.71 4.31
C GLN A 179 5.08 -6.14 4.48
N GLU A 180 6.31 -6.28 4.96
CA GLU A 180 6.91 -7.59 5.23
C GLU A 180 6.23 -8.29 6.44
N GLY A 181 6.20 -9.62 6.37
CA GLY A 181 5.76 -10.46 7.47
C GLY A 181 4.24 -10.51 7.70
N LYS A 182 3.85 -11.04 8.87
CA LYS A 182 2.45 -11.37 9.20
C LYS A 182 1.56 -10.14 9.33
N VAL A 183 2.07 -9.05 9.92
CA VAL A 183 1.30 -7.82 10.14
C VAL A 183 0.93 -7.16 8.81
N GLY A 184 1.90 -6.96 7.92
CA GLY A 184 1.66 -6.41 6.59
C GLY A 184 0.68 -7.26 5.77
N SER A 185 0.83 -8.59 5.84
CA SER A 185 -0.09 -9.54 5.18
C SER A 185 -1.51 -9.44 5.73
N ALA A 186 -1.69 -9.34 7.05
CA ALA A 186 -2.99 -9.21 7.68
C ALA A 186 -3.67 -7.89 7.29
N MET A 187 -2.94 -6.76 7.34
CA MET A 187 -3.45 -5.46 6.92
C MET A 187 -3.87 -5.44 5.44
N ALA A 188 -3.10 -6.07 4.56
CA ALA A 188 -3.43 -6.14 3.11
C ALA A 188 -4.74 -6.89 2.81
N LYS A 189 -5.14 -7.83 3.67
CA LYS A 189 -6.42 -8.54 3.55
C LYS A 189 -7.61 -7.69 3.97
N GLN A 190 -7.40 -6.67 4.81
CA GLN A 190 -8.49 -5.88 5.36
C GLN A 190 -8.97 -4.83 4.34
N PRO A 191 -10.29 -4.79 4.01
CA PRO A 191 -10.82 -3.80 3.07
C PRO A 191 -10.55 -2.34 3.45
N GLY A 192 -10.45 -2.03 4.75
CA GLY A 192 -10.19 -0.68 5.25
C GLY A 192 -8.77 -0.16 4.97
N CYS A 193 -7.79 -1.05 4.79
CA CYS A 193 -6.40 -0.70 4.48
C CYS A 193 -6.07 -0.83 2.99
N GLN A 194 -6.98 -1.37 2.18
CA GLN A 194 -6.78 -1.42 0.75
C GLN A 194 -6.89 -0.01 0.16
N LYS A 195 -6.00 0.30 -0.78
CA LYS A 195 -6.08 1.55 -1.55
C LYS A 195 -7.49 1.63 -2.18
N PRO A 196 -8.21 2.74 -2.03
CA PRO A 196 -9.51 2.88 -2.67
C PRO A 196 -9.35 2.65 -4.17
N LYS A 197 -10.18 1.78 -4.75
CA LYS A 197 -10.17 1.56 -6.21
C LYS A 197 -10.58 2.86 -6.87
N THR A 198 -9.71 3.44 -7.68
CA THR A 198 -10.06 4.54 -8.59
C THR A 198 -11.01 3.98 -9.64
N THR A 199 -12.31 4.13 -9.44
CA THR A 199 -13.31 3.86 -10.48
C THR A 199 -13.28 5.00 -11.48
N GLY A 200 -12.35 4.95 -12.44
CA GLY A 200 -12.26 5.91 -13.54
C GLY A 200 -11.03 5.68 -14.40
N GLY A 201 -11.23 5.20 -15.63
CA GLY A 201 -10.18 5.17 -16.67
C GLY A 201 -10.02 3.85 -17.43
N ALA A 202 -11.10 3.22 -17.89
CA ALA A 202 -11.03 2.21 -18.95
C ALA A 202 -12.14 2.46 -19.97
N THR A 203 -11.99 3.52 -20.75
CA THR A 203 -12.46 3.51 -22.14
C THR A 203 -11.23 3.36 -23.01
N ALA A 204 -10.84 2.11 -23.24
CA ALA A 204 -10.12 1.76 -24.45
C ALA A 204 -11.07 2.04 -25.62
N GLN A 205 -10.75 3.03 -26.45
CA GLN A 205 -11.36 3.15 -27.77
C GLN A 205 -10.41 2.44 -28.76
N SER A 206 -11.00 1.47 -29.45
CA SER A 206 -10.49 0.86 -30.68
C SER A 206 -10.56 1.84 -31.84
#